data_AF-A0AAV4TRW2-F1
#
_entry.id   AF-A0AAV4TRW2-F1
#
_cell.length_a   1.000
_cell.length_b   1.000
_cell.length_c   1.000
_cell.angle_alpha   90.00
_cell.angle_beta   90.00
_cell.angle_gamma   90.00
#
_symmetry.space_group_name_H-M   'P 1'
#
loop_
_entity.id
_entity.type
_entity.pdbx_description
1 polymer ?
#
loop_
_entity_poly.entity_id
_entity_poly.type
_entity_poly.pdbx_seq_one_letter_code
_entity_poly.pdbx_strand_id
1 'polypeptide(L)'
;MFLCDFCTKLCIADARFDGHKKLQIYQEMAQIMVFADDFLSYSALCTLLNSMVGLFWSSYSLIICKDNYMTYSFFLLGIVHNLVTISMVMLPASAANQAFSMAKDTLLSLPERFSALEINLNLLIFQGLKQRKCADVV
;
A
#
# COMPACT_ATOMS: atom_id res chain seq x y z
N MET A 1 9.30 -15.71 -8.49
CA MET A 1 8.60 -16.85 -9.12
C MET A 1 7.12 -16.90 -8.72
N PHE A 2 6.76 -16.74 -7.44
CA PHE A 2 5.36 -16.71 -6.96
C PHE A 2 4.47 -15.63 -7.58
N LEU A 3 4.96 -14.40 -7.74
CA LEU A 3 4.19 -13.29 -8.31
C LEU A 3 3.80 -13.52 -9.78
N CYS A 4 4.63 -14.23 -10.55
CA CYS A 4 4.35 -14.48 -11.98
C CYS A 4 3.22 -15.51 -12.14
N ASP A 5 3.29 -16.60 -11.35
CA ASP A 5 2.24 -17.63 -11.33
C ASP A 5 0.90 -17.07 -10.81
N PHE A 6 0.96 -16.12 -9.86
CA PHE A 6 -0.22 -15.41 -9.35
C PHE A 6 -0.87 -14.52 -10.41
N CYS A 7 -0.08 -13.72 -11.14
CA CYS A 7 -0.57 -12.87 -12.23
C CYS A 7 -1.17 -13.68 -13.38
N THR A 8 -0.55 -14.82 -13.75
CA THR A 8 -1.08 -15.68 -14.82
C THR A 8 -2.41 -16.33 -14.40
N LYS A 9 -2.54 -16.76 -13.14
CA LYS A 9 -3.81 -17.30 -12.63
C LYS A 9 -4.91 -16.23 -12.53
N LEU A 10 -4.57 -14.98 -12.20
CA LEU A 10 -5.51 -13.85 -12.21
C LEU A 10 -6.00 -13.52 -13.63
N CYS A 11 -5.11 -13.49 -14.62
CA CYS A 11 -5.49 -13.25 -16.02
C CYS A 11 -6.38 -14.37 -16.60
N ILE A 12 -6.12 -15.64 -16.27
CA ILE A 12 -6.91 -16.76 -16.78
C ILE A 12 -8.28 -16.86 -16.08
N ALA A 13 -8.37 -16.43 -14.82
CA ALA A 13 -9.62 -16.42 -14.05
C ALA A 13 -10.62 -15.33 -14.51
N ASP A 14 -10.15 -14.22 -15.08
CA ASP A 14 -11.01 -13.11 -15.52
C ASP A 14 -12.01 -13.50 -16.63
N ALA A 15 -11.63 -14.46 -17.48
CA ALA A 15 -12.43 -14.91 -18.63
C ALA A 15 -13.58 -15.86 -18.29
N ARG A 16 -13.75 -16.33 -17.03
CA ARG A 16 -14.64 -17.47 -16.73
C ARG A 16 -15.51 -17.35 -15.46
N PHE A 17 -15.62 -16.16 -14.85
CA PHE A 17 -16.28 -16.00 -13.56
C PHE A 17 -17.67 -15.36 -13.63
N ASP A 18 -18.68 -16.05 -13.08
CA ASP A 18 -19.98 -15.49 -12.70
C ASP A 18 -19.79 -14.28 -11.76
N GLY A 19 -20.60 -13.22 -11.94
CA GLY A 19 -20.44 -11.94 -11.23
C GLY A 19 -20.39 -12.07 -9.70
N HIS A 20 -21.11 -13.04 -9.11
CA HIS A 20 -21.07 -13.32 -7.68
C HIS A 20 -19.71 -13.84 -7.19
N LYS A 21 -19.07 -14.72 -7.96
CA LYS A 21 -17.76 -15.27 -7.59
C LYS A 21 -16.65 -14.22 -7.75
N LYS A 22 -16.78 -13.29 -8.71
CA LYS A 22 -15.84 -12.15 -8.82
C LYS A 22 -15.91 -11.29 -7.56
N LEU A 23 -17.13 -10.94 -7.12
CA LEU A 23 -17.34 -10.10 -5.94
C LEU A 23 -16.75 -10.71 -4.68
N GLN A 24 -16.93 -12.03 -4.49
CA GLN A 24 -16.38 -12.73 -3.34
C GLN A 24 -14.85 -12.69 -3.29
N ILE A 25 -14.17 -12.93 -4.41
CA ILE A 25 -12.70 -12.85 -4.47
C ILE A 25 -12.22 -11.42 -4.19
N TYR A 26 -12.89 -10.40 -4.72
CA TYR A 26 -12.55 -9.01 -4.40
C TYR A 26 -12.72 -8.70 -2.90
N GLN A 27 -13.78 -9.22 -2.28
CA GLN A 27 -14.02 -9.01 -0.86
C GLN A 27 -12.98 -9.71 0.02
N GLU A 28 -12.60 -10.95 -0.31
CA GLU A 28 -11.53 -11.68 0.39
C GLU A 28 -10.18 -10.96 0.23
N MET A 29 -9.86 -10.52 -0.98
CA MET A 29 -8.63 -9.74 -1.24
C MET A 29 -8.61 -8.42 -0.48
N ALA A 30 -9.73 -7.70 -0.44
CA ALA A 30 -9.85 -6.46 0.31
C ALA A 30 -9.64 -6.68 1.81
N GLN A 31 -10.18 -7.77 2.38
CA GLN A 31 -9.98 -8.11 3.79
C GLN A 31 -8.52 -8.44 4.11
N ILE A 32 -7.86 -9.21 3.25
CA ILE A 32 -6.42 -9.52 3.40
C ILE A 32 -5.59 -8.24 3.29
N MET A 33 -5.93 -7.36 2.36
CA MET A 33 -5.22 -6.10 2.16
C MET A 33 -5.37 -5.16 3.35
N VAL A 34 -6.57 -5.04 3.94
CA VAL A 34 -6.81 -4.25 5.16
C VAL A 34 -6.02 -4.83 6.34
N PHE A 35 -6.03 -6.14 6.52
CA PHE A 35 -5.24 -6.79 7.58
C PHE A 35 -3.73 -6.57 7.39
N ALA A 36 -3.25 -6.70 6.15
CA ALA A 36 -1.85 -6.45 5.83
C ALA A 36 -1.46 -4.99 6.06
N ASP A 37 -2.33 -4.03 5.71
CA ASP A 37 -2.12 -2.61 5.94
C ASP A 37 -2.08 -2.29 7.44
N ASP A 38 -3.04 -2.79 8.23
CA ASP A 38 -3.04 -2.61 9.69
C ASP A 38 -1.75 -3.16 10.33
N PHE A 39 -1.32 -4.37 9.92
CA PHE A 39 -0.10 -4.99 10.44
C PHE A 39 1.18 -4.28 10.01
N LEU A 40 1.27 -3.87 8.74
CA LEU A 40 2.47 -3.28 8.16
C LEU A 40 2.57 -1.78 8.45
N SER A 41 1.48 -1.08 8.72
CA SER A 41 1.44 0.39 8.91
C SER A 41 2.41 0.86 10.00
N TYR A 42 2.39 0.22 11.16
CA TYR A 42 3.26 0.57 12.28
C TYR A 42 4.73 0.27 11.97
N SER A 43 5.00 -0.88 11.36
CA SER A 43 6.34 -1.28 10.93
C SER A 43 6.90 -0.34 9.86
N ALA A 44 6.07 0.04 8.89
CA ALA A 44 6.39 0.98 7.83
C ALA A 44 6.68 2.37 8.40
N LEU A 45 5.89 2.85 9.36
CA LEU A 45 6.12 4.11 10.04
C LEU A 45 7.47 4.12 10.79
N CYS A 46 7.74 3.07 11.57
CA CYS A 46 9.01 2.93 12.28
C CYS A 46 10.20 2.88 11.31
N THR A 47 10.05 2.15 10.21
CA THR A 47 11.07 2.04 9.15
C THR A 47 11.35 3.40 8.52
N LEU A 48 10.31 4.16 8.17
CA LEU A 48 10.43 5.51 7.62
C LEU A 48 11.14 6.46 8.59
N LEU A 49 10.72 6.48 9.85
CA LEU A 49 11.36 7.30 10.88
C LEU A 49 12.84 6.95 11.05
N ASN A 50 13.16 5.66 11.14
CA ASN A 50 14.53 5.21 11.27
C ASN A 50 15.38 5.58 10.04
N SER A 51 14.85 5.44 8.83
CA SER A 51 15.55 5.84 7.61
C SER A 51 15.73 7.36 7.50
N MET A 52 14.78 8.16 7.96
CA MET A 52 14.92 9.63 8.02
C MET A 52 16.03 10.05 8.99
N VAL A 53 16.08 9.45 10.17
CA VAL A 53 17.17 9.67 11.15
C VAL A 53 18.51 9.20 10.59
N GLY A 54 18.54 8.03 9.95
CA GLY A 54 19.73 7.49 9.30
C GLY A 54 20.27 8.37 8.17
N LEU A 55 19.38 8.97 7.36
CA LEU A 55 19.75 9.96 6.35
C LEU A 55 20.36 11.19 6.98
N PHE A 56 19.69 11.78 7.97
CA PHE A 56 20.18 12.96 8.66
C PHE A 56 21.57 12.71 9.26
N TRP A 57 21.75 11.58 9.96
CA TRP A 57 23.02 11.21 10.56
C TRP A 57 24.13 10.98 9.52
N SER A 58 23.83 10.26 8.44
CA SER A 58 24.82 9.96 7.39
C SER A 58 25.23 11.22 6.63
N SER A 59 24.27 12.10 6.31
CA SER A 59 24.55 13.38 5.65
C SER A 59 25.33 14.34 6.56
N TYR A 60 24.98 14.41 7.84
CA TYR A 60 25.72 15.20 8.82
C TYR A 60 27.17 14.69 8.98
N SER A 61 27.34 13.37 9.07
CA SER A 61 28.65 12.75 9.20
C SER A 61 29.51 12.93 7.95
N LEU A 62 28.94 12.95 6.73
CA LEU A 62 29.67 13.29 5.51
C LEU A 62 30.24 14.71 5.49
N ILE A 63 29.52 15.66 6.09
CA ILE A 63 29.97 17.05 6.14
C ILE A 63 31.18 17.19 7.08
N ILE A 64 31.15 16.47 8.19
CA ILE A 64 32.16 16.57 9.26
C ILE A 64 33.37 15.67 9.00
N CYS A 65 33.15 14.43 8.57
CA CYS A 65 34.21 13.45 8.36
C CYS A 65 34.64 13.40 6.88
N LYS A 66 35.39 14.42 6.44
CA LYS A 66 35.91 14.51 5.06
C LYS A 66 37.30 13.90 4.84
N ASP A 67 38.02 13.52 5.90
CA ASP A 67 39.44 13.19 5.79
C ASP A 67 39.76 11.77 5.30
N ASN A 68 38.80 10.84 5.32
CA ASN A 68 39.06 9.45 4.93
C ASN A 68 38.08 8.97 3.86
N TYR A 69 38.63 8.54 2.72
CA TYR A 69 37.88 8.00 1.59
C TYR A 69 36.99 6.80 1.96
N MET A 70 37.46 5.93 2.86
CA MET A 70 36.69 4.76 3.32
C MET A 70 35.45 5.20 4.12
N THR A 71 35.62 6.16 5.01
CA THR A 71 34.54 6.74 5.83
C THR A 71 33.53 7.47 4.96
N TYR A 72 34.00 8.24 3.99
CA TYR A 72 33.16 8.92 3.02
C TYR A 72 32.30 7.93 2.21
N SER A 73 32.92 6.86 1.70
CA SER A 73 32.22 5.82 0.93
C SER A 73 31.19 5.08 1.77
N PHE A 74 31.49 4.80 3.05
CA PHE A 74 30.56 4.17 3.98
C PHE A 74 29.29 5.01 4.21
N PHE A 75 29.44 6.31 4.48
CA PHE A 75 28.27 7.17 4.69
C PHE A 75 27.47 7.42 3.40
N LEU A 76 28.13 7.50 2.24
CA LEU A 76 27.42 7.54 0.95
C LEU A 76 26.57 6.29 0.75
N LEU A 77 27.11 5.11 1.03
CA LEU A 77 26.36 3.86 0.95
C LEU A 77 25.18 3.85 1.94
N GLY A 78 25.38 4.40 3.14
CA GLY A 78 24.32 4.60 4.13
C GLY A 78 23.18 5.49 3.63
N ILE A 79 23.50 6.59 2.92
CA ILE A 79 22.48 7.44 2.29
C ILE A 79 21.70 6.68 1.22
N VAL A 80 22.41 6.00 0.31
CA VAL A 80 21.78 5.22 -0.76
C VAL A 80 20.87 4.13 -0.15
N HIS A 81 21.35 3.42 0.87
CA HIS A 81 20.57 2.40 1.55
C HIS A 81 19.27 2.95 2.14
N ASN A 82 19.34 4.06 2.89
CA ASN A 82 18.15 4.66 3.48
C ASN A 82 17.16 5.20 2.44
N LEU A 83 17.64 5.77 1.33
CA LEU A 83 16.78 6.20 0.22
C LEU A 83 16.06 5.01 -0.44
N VAL A 84 16.77 3.90 -0.65
CA VAL A 84 16.17 2.67 -1.19
C VAL A 84 15.10 2.13 -0.25
N THR A 85 15.37 2.09 1.06
CA THR A 85 14.41 1.62 2.07
C THR A 85 13.15 2.47 2.10
N ILE A 86 13.28 3.81 2.08
CA ILE A 86 12.12 4.72 2.01
C ILE A 86 11.34 4.47 0.71
N SER A 87 12.03 4.28 -0.41
CA SER A 87 11.39 4.02 -1.71
C SER A 87 10.62 2.71 -1.71
N MET A 88 11.13 1.65 -1.07
CA MET A 88 10.42 0.37 -0.96
C MET A 88 9.09 0.48 -0.22
N VAL A 89 8.98 1.40 0.73
CA VAL A 89 7.73 1.65 1.47
C VAL A 89 6.81 2.60 0.71
N MET A 90 7.36 3.68 0.15
CA MET A 90 6.59 4.74 -0.52
C MET A 90 6.04 4.34 -1.88
N LEU A 91 6.77 3.51 -2.66
CA LEU A 91 6.35 3.13 -4.01
C LEU A 91 5.04 2.31 -4.03
N PRO A 92 4.88 1.24 -3.21
CA PRO A 92 3.61 0.52 -3.12
C PRO A 92 2.46 1.40 -2.62
N ALA A 93 2.72 2.26 -1.64
CA ALA A 93 1.73 3.19 -1.11
C ALA A 93 1.25 4.19 -2.17
N SER A 94 2.18 4.75 -2.96
CA SER A 94 1.85 5.64 -4.09
C SER A 94 1.08 4.91 -5.18
N ALA A 95 1.46 3.68 -5.52
CA ALA A 95 0.77 2.87 -6.52
C ALA A 95 -0.66 2.53 -6.09
N ALA A 96 -0.87 2.18 -4.83
CA ALA A 96 -2.20 1.95 -4.25
C ALA A 96 -3.06 3.21 -4.30
N ASN A 97 -2.50 4.37 -3.94
CA ASN A 97 -3.19 5.66 -4.02
C ASN A 97 -3.58 6.03 -5.45
N GLN A 98 -2.69 5.79 -6.42
CA GLN A 98 -2.97 6.04 -7.83
C GLN A 98 -4.05 5.09 -8.38
N ALA A 99 -3.97 3.80 -8.03
CA ALA A 99 -4.98 2.81 -8.42
C ALA A 99 -6.36 3.15 -7.83
N PHE A 100 -6.41 3.61 -6.57
CA PHE A 100 -7.64 4.08 -5.95
C PHE A 100 -8.23 5.31 -6.66
N SER A 101 -7.39 6.28 -7.02
CA SER A 101 -7.82 7.46 -7.80
C SER A 101 -8.41 7.04 -9.15
N MET A 102 -7.73 6.17 -9.89
CA MET A 102 -8.21 5.68 -11.19
C MET A 102 -9.53 4.90 -11.07
N ALA A 103 -9.66 4.09 -10.02
CA ALA A 103 -10.89 3.35 -9.74
C ALA A 103 -12.06 4.31 -9.48
N LYS A 104 -11.83 5.35 -8.66
CA LYS A 104 -12.81 6.39 -8.39
C LYS A 104 -13.22 7.15 -9.67
N ASP A 105 -12.26 7.56 -10.48
CA ASP A 105 -12.52 8.30 -11.71
C ASP A 105 -13.29 7.45 -12.72
N THR A 106 -12.98 6.16 -12.80
CA THR A 106 -13.72 5.19 -13.62
C THR A 106 -15.14 5.07 -13.10
N LEU A 107 -15.35 4.93 -11.79
CA LEU A 107 -16.66 4.77 -11.17
C LEU A 107 -17.57 6.00 -11.42
N LEU A 108 -17.00 7.21 -11.35
CA LEU A 108 -17.70 8.47 -11.65
C LEU A 108 -18.06 8.64 -13.13
N SER A 109 -17.35 7.95 -14.03
CA SER A 109 -17.61 7.99 -15.48
C SER A 109 -18.71 7.01 -15.94
N LEU A 110 -19.18 6.12 -15.06
CA LEU A 110 -20.25 5.17 -15.42
C LEU A 110 -21.63 5.85 -15.46
N PRO A 111 -22.51 5.43 -16.39
CA PRO A 111 -23.85 5.99 -16.50
C PRO A 111 -24.67 5.77 -15.22
N GLU A 112 -25.56 6.71 -14.95
CA GLU A 112 -26.35 6.96 -13.74
C GLU A 112 -26.97 5.72 -13.05
N ARG A 113 -27.20 4.62 -13.79
CA ARG A 113 -27.66 3.33 -13.24
C ARG A 113 -26.67 2.67 -12.26
N PHE A 114 -25.39 3.00 -12.32
CA PHE A 114 -24.37 2.53 -11.38
C PHE A 114 -24.18 3.42 -10.15
N SER A 115 -24.61 4.69 -10.20
CA SER A 115 -24.55 5.60 -9.04
C SER A 115 -25.45 5.12 -7.88
N ALA A 116 -26.58 4.48 -8.20
CA ALA A 116 -27.43 3.83 -7.20
C ALA A 116 -26.77 2.60 -6.54
N LEU A 117 -25.88 1.91 -7.26
CA LEU A 117 -25.07 0.82 -6.71
C LEU A 117 -23.99 1.37 -5.76
N GLU A 118 -23.37 2.49 -6.12
CA GLU A 118 -22.35 3.19 -5.30
C GLU A 118 -22.90 3.65 -3.95
N ILE A 119 -24.10 4.23 -3.92
CA ILE A 119 -24.76 4.63 -2.67
C ILE A 119 -25.02 3.41 -1.77
N ASN A 120 -25.45 2.28 -2.36
CA ASN A 120 -25.68 1.04 -1.62
C ASN A 120 -24.37 0.39 -1.13
N LEU A 121 -23.30 0.41 -1.93
CA LEU A 121 -21.99 -0.14 -1.56
C LEU A 121 -21.32 0.69 -0.47
N ASN A 122 -21.35 2.02 -0.59
CA ASN A 122 -20.89 2.92 0.46
C ASN A 122 -21.70 2.76 1.75
N LEU A 123 -23.03 2.61 1.67
CA LEU A 123 -23.88 2.31 2.83
C LEU A 123 -23.51 0.96 3.48
N LEU A 124 -23.28 -0.08 2.70
CA LEU A 124 -22.89 -1.41 3.20
C LEU A 124 -21.51 -1.39 3.85
N ILE A 125 -20.54 -0.70 3.24
CA ILE A 125 -19.19 -0.53 3.82
C ILE A 125 -19.27 0.30 5.11
N PHE A 126 -20.06 1.39 5.13
CA PHE A 126 -20.25 2.20 6.34
C PHE A 126 -20.92 1.41 7.47
N GLN A 127 -21.92 0.60 7.15
CA GLN A 127 -22.61 -0.26 8.13
C GLN A 127 -21.68 -1.35 8.66
N GLY A 128 -20.86 -1.96 7.80
CA GLY A 128 -19.85 -2.95 8.23
C GLY A 128 -18.77 -2.35 9.14
N LEU A 129 -18.28 -1.14 8.82
CA LEU A 129 -17.31 -0.42 9.66
C LEU A 129 -17.93 0.04 10.99
N LYS A 130 -19.21 0.44 11.00
CA LYS A 130 -19.95 0.81 12.21
C LYS A 130 -20.17 -0.39 13.14
N GLN A 131 -20.41 -1.59 12.61
CA GLN A 131 -20.55 -2.79 13.43
C GLN A 131 -19.22 -3.25 14.04
N ARG A 132 -18.09 -3.09 13.35
CA ARG A 132 -16.77 -3.38 13.94
C ARG A 132 -16.43 -2.44 15.10
N LYS A 133 -16.72 -1.14 14.97
CA LYS A 133 -16.53 -0.17 16.08
C LYS A 133 -17.39 -0.46 17.31
N CYS A 134 -18.53 -1.14 17.17
CA CYS A 134 -19.35 -1.53 18.31
C CYS A 134 -18.95 -2.88 18.92
N ALA A 135 -18.22 -3.73 18.21
CA ALA A 135 -17.74 -5.02 18.71
C ALA A 135 -16.49 -4.89 19.59
N ASP A 136 -15.69 -3.83 19.41
CA ASP A 136 -14.48 -3.55 20.21
C ASP A 136 -14.77 -2.77 21.51
N VAL A 137 -16.05 -2.63 21.93
CA VAL A 137 -16.47 -1.86 23.12
C VAL A 137 -17.20 -2.75 24.17
N VAL A 138 -17.06 -4.08 24.09
CA VAL A 138 -17.57 -5.01 25.13
C VAL A 138 -16.45 -5.86 25.68
#